data_AF-A0A075UME2-F1
#
_entry.id   AF-A0A075UME2-F1
#
_cell.length_a   1.000
_cell.length_b   1.000
_cell.length_c   1.000
_cell.angle_alpha   90.00
_cell.angle_beta   90.00
_cell.angle_gamma   90.00
#
_symmetry.space_group_name_H-M   'P 1'
#
loop_
_entity.id
_entity.type
_entity.pdbx_description
1 polymer ?
#
loop_
_entity_poly.entity_id
_entity_poly.type
_entity_poly.pdbx_seq_one_letter_code
_entity_poly.pdbx_strand_id
1 'polypeptide(L)'
;MTTADAESGRPRTTRVACRPSGSRYLVYAPDDASPWYRDLLVSPQATLEIDGVPQAARAVPLDGGERGFALHLLEVDAARGRAIADQLLVHHGELRKTLAAARAELDGGPVVDRSGLRRELFGHCVTFCNDLRMHHLREDGAFTAIEKAHPGLAPALKRLRQEHETVSRALLDLDALLQGGGDRGAVREKFDRVAAGLEEHFAYEEANLLPALRGKDPVTPIG
;
A
#
# COMPACT_ATOMS: atom_id res chain seq x y z
N MET A 1 -8.26 18.81 1.88
CA MET A 1 -8.54 17.38 1.96
C MET A 1 -8.01 16.73 0.70
N THR A 2 -7.29 15.63 0.82
CA THR A 2 -6.76 14.87 -0.31
C THR A 2 -7.45 13.52 -0.37
N THR A 3 -7.99 13.18 -1.54
CA THR A 3 -8.69 11.91 -1.84
C THR A 3 -7.98 11.16 -2.96
N ALA A 4 -8.34 9.89 -3.13
CA ALA A 4 -7.91 9.09 -4.26
C ALA A 4 -8.88 9.24 -5.43
N ASP A 5 -8.40 9.77 -6.55
CA ASP A 5 -9.21 9.87 -7.76
C ASP A 5 -9.82 8.50 -8.10
N ALA A 6 -11.15 8.44 -8.20
CA ALA A 6 -11.88 7.19 -8.34
C ALA A 6 -11.49 6.34 -9.56
N GLU A 7 -11.00 6.99 -10.63
CA GLU A 7 -10.66 6.32 -11.89
C GLU A 7 -9.18 5.98 -11.98
N SER A 8 -8.31 6.94 -11.67
CA SER A 8 -6.86 6.81 -11.85
C SER A 8 -6.11 6.44 -10.59
N GLY A 9 -6.74 6.54 -9.42
CA GLY A 9 -6.12 6.39 -8.11
C GLY A 9 -5.06 7.44 -7.81
N ARG A 10 -4.94 8.52 -8.58
CA ARG A 10 -3.97 9.60 -8.30
C ARG A 10 -4.46 10.54 -7.20
N PRO A 11 -3.56 11.19 -6.45
CA PRO A 11 -3.96 12.05 -5.35
C PRO A 11 -4.65 13.31 -5.88
N ARG A 12 -5.83 13.60 -5.33
CA ARG A 12 -6.63 14.78 -5.64
C ARG A 12 -6.80 15.63 -4.39
N THR A 13 -6.17 16.79 -4.36
CA THR A 13 -6.34 17.75 -3.25
C THR A 13 -7.46 18.73 -3.56
N THR A 14 -8.49 18.72 -2.71
CA THR A 14 -9.62 19.65 -2.78
C THR A 14 -9.70 20.50 -1.51
N ARG A 15 -9.90 21.82 -1.67
CA ARG A 15 -10.25 22.71 -0.56
C ARG A 15 -11.73 22.56 -0.25
N VAL A 16 -12.04 21.91 0.88
CA VAL A 16 -13.40 21.72 1.39
C VAL A 16 -13.43 22.03 2.88
N ALA A 17 -14.53 22.61 3.34
CA ALA A 17 -14.73 22.88 4.75
C ALA A 17 -15.03 21.57 5.50
N CYS A 18 -14.15 21.20 6.42
CA CYS A 18 -14.35 20.06 7.32
C CYS A 18 -14.71 20.60 8.70
N ARG A 19 -15.93 20.34 9.18
CA ARG A 19 -16.43 20.85 10.46
C ARG A 19 -16.11 19.86 11.59
N PRO A 20 -15.47 20.28 12.69
CA PRO A 20 -15.29 19.41 13.86
C PRO A 20 -16.63 18.93 14.42
N SER A 21 -16.70 17.66 14.83
CA SER A 21 -17.86 17.04 15.47
C SER A 21 -17.38 15.92 16.41
N GLY A 22 -17.13 16.26 17.68
CA GLY A 22 -16.52 15.31 18.62
C GLY A 22 -15.11 14.90 18.16
N SER A 23 -14.84 13.58 18.09
CA SER A 23 -13.56 13.01 17.64
C SER A 23 -13.43 12.86 16.11
N ARG A 24 -14.39 13.35 15.35
CA ARG A 24 -14.45 13.25 13.88
C ARG A 24 -14.68 14.61 13.24
N TYR A 25 -14.56 14.66 11.92
CA TYR A 25 -14.90 15.82 11.12
C TYR A 25 -16.09 15.48 10.21
N LEU A 26 -16.93 16.46 9.90
CA LEU A 26 -18.02 16.34 8.94
C LEU A 26 -17.67 17.13 7.70
N VAL A 27 -17.81 16.52 6.54
CA VAL A 27 -17.65 17.18 5.25
C VAL A 27 -18.91 16.97 4.42
N TYR A 28 -19.39 18.02 3.77
CA TYR A 28 -20.62 18.01 2.98
C TYR A 28 -20.30 18.31 1.53
N ALA A 29 -20.86 17.51 0.63
CA ALA A 29 -20.76 17.73 -0.80
C ALA A 29 -21.86 18.70 -1.26
N PRO A 30 -21.50 19.75 -2.04
CA PRO A 30 -22.50 20.65 -2.59
C PRO A 30 -23.45 19.91 -3.56
N ASP A 31 -22.92 18.92 -4.29
CA ASP A 31 -23.62 18.09 -5.28
C ASP A 31 -22.97 16.69 -5.39
N ASP A 32 -23.60 15.80 -6.16
CA ASP A 32 -23.12 14.46 -6.49
C ASP A 32 -22.01 14.45 -7.57
N ALA A 33 -21.84 15.56 -8.28
CA ALA A 33 -20.80 15.76 -9.29
C ALA A 33 -19.42 16.05 -8.67
N SER A 34 -19.37 16.38 -7.38
CA SER A 34 -18.15 16.69 -6.65
C SER A 34 -17.12 15.53 -6.74
N PRO A 35 -15.95 15.73 -7.38
CA PRO A 35 -15.00 14.64 -7.63
C PRO A 35 -14.56 13.92 -6.35
N TRP A 36 -14.23 14.67 -5.31
CA TRP A 36 -13.83 14.11 -4.01
C TRP A 36 -14.94 13.30 -3.32
N TYR A 37 -16.22 13.59 -3.60
CA TYR A 37 -17.35 12.84 -3.05
C TYR A 37 -17.42 11.46 -3.71
N ARG A 38 -17.28 11.41 -5.03
CA ARG A 38 -17.19 10.16 -5.81
C ARG A 38 -15.96 9.35 -5.45
N ASP A 39 -14.81 10.01 -5.27
CA ASP A 39 -13.58 9.41 -4.78
C ASP A 39 -13.82 8.67 -3.47
N LEU A 40 -14.48 9.32 -2.48
CA LEU A 40 -14.74 8.73 -1.17
C LEU A 40 -15.78 7.60 -1.17
N LEU A 41 -16.67 7.55 -2.16
CA LEU A 41 -17.57 6.42 -2.35
C LEU A 41 -16.82 5.17 -2.84
N VAL A 42 -15.77 5.34 -3.64
CA VAL A 42 -14.94 4.24 -4.17
C VAL A 42 -13.83 3.86 -3.18
N SER A 43 -13.14 4.85 -2.63
CA SER A 43 -12.05 4.71 -1.67
C SER A 43 -12.33 5.57 -0.44
N PRO A 44 -12.89 4.98 0.65
CA PRO A 44 -13.37 5.73 1.81
C PRO A 44 -12.21 6.20 2.73
N GLN A 45 -11.21 6.84 2.14
CA GLN A 45 -10.06 7.40 2.84
C GLN A 45 -9.72 8.79 2.32
N ALA A 46 -9.35 9.67 3.25
CA ALA A 46 -8.89 11.01 2.95
C ALA A 46 -7.73 11.40 3.86
N THR A 47 -6.91 12.34 3.41
CA THR A 47 -5.96 13.08 4.26
C THR A 47 -6.49 14.48 4.49
N LEU A 48 -6.69 14.86 5.76
CA LEU A 48 -7.06 16.21 6.17
C LEU A 48 -5.81 16.99 6.54
N GLU A 49 -5.71 18.24 6.14
CA GLU A 49 -4.72 19.14 6.74
C GLU A 49 -5.38 19.86 7.91
N ILE A 50 -4.91 19.55 9.12
CA ILE A 50 -5.38 20.14 10.38
C ILE A 50 -4.17 20.82 11.02
N ASP A 51 -4.25 22.14 11.19
CA ASP A 51 -3.16 22.98 11.73
C ASP A 51 -1.83 22.79 10.97
N GLY A 52 -1.90 22.61 9.64
CA GLY A 52 -0.74 22.38 8.79
C GLY A 52 -0.15 20.97 8.86
N VAL A 53 -0.80 20.06 9.61
CA VAL A 53 -0.38 18.67 9.74
C VAL A 53 -1.34 17.76 8.97
N PRO A 54 -0.84 16.91 8.05
CA PRO A 54 -1.65 15.91 7.38
C PRO A 54 -2.11 14.83 8.38
N GLN A 55 -3.41 14.56 8.39
CA GLN A 55 -4.09 13.59 9.25
C GLN A 55 -4.90 12.63 8.39
N ALA A 56 -4.56 11.34 8.42
CA ALA A 56 -5.33 10.33 7.72
C ALA A 56 -6.69 10.16 8.39
N ALA A 57 -7.73 9.99 7.59
CA ALA A 57 -9.10 9.79 8.03
C ALA A 57 -9.82 8.74 7.20
N ARG A 58 -10.66 7.93 7.83
CA ARG A 58 -11.63 7.07 7.14
C ARG A 58 -12.94 7.82 6.98
N ALA A 59 -13.47 7.84 5.76
CA ALA A 59 -14.77 8.41 5.47
C ALA A 59 -15.88 7.38 5.69
N VAL A 60 -16.96 7.80 6.36
CA VAL A 60 -18.19 7.03 6.55
C VAL A 60 -19.33 7.89 6.04
N PRO A 61 -20.15 7.43 5.07
CA PRO A 61 -21.30 8.19 4.58
C PRO A 61 -22.19 8.63 5.73
N LEU A 62 -22.74 9.85 5.65
CA LEU A 62 -23.73 10.32 6.62
C LEU A 62 -25.07 9.60 6.41
N ASP A 63 -25.73 9.28 7.51
CA ASP A 63 -27.09 8.74 7.49
C ASP A 63 -28.11 9.84 7.17
N GLY A 64 -29.31 9.45 6.70
CA GLY A 64 -30.44 10.38 6.54
C GLY A 64 -30.49 11.17 5.23
N GLY A 65 -29.70 10.77 4.21
CA GLY A 65 -29.73 11.39 2.88
C GLY A 65 -28.94 12.70 2.77
N GLU A 66 -28.22 13.09 3.82
CA GLU A 66 -27.24 14.17 3.76
C GLU A 66 -26.07 13.76 2.88
N ARG A 67 -25.77 14.59 1.86
CA ARG A 67 -24.62 14.35 0.97
C ARG A 67 -23.34 14.75 1.69
N GLY A 68 -22.72 13.79 2.36
CA GLY A 68 -21.49 14.05 3.09
C GLY A 68 -20.92 12.80 3.76
N PHE A 69 -19.79 13.00 4.43
CA PHE A 69 -19.10 11.97 5.17
C PHE A 69 -18.73 12.45 6.57
N ALA A 70 -18.80 11.51 7.52
CA ALA A 70 -18.06 11.54 8.76
C ALA A 70 -16.63 11.04 8.51
N LEU A 71 -15.64 11.90 8.75
CA LEU A 71 -14.22 11.62 8.62
C LEU A 71 -13.66 11.28 10.00
N HIS A 72 -13.41 10.00 10.24
CA HIS A 72 -12.84 9.48 11.48
C HIS A 72 -11.32 9.48 11.36
N LEU A 73 -10.65 10.31 12.18
CA LEU A 73 -9.19 10.33 12.20
C LEU A 73 -8.65 8.93 12.52
N LEU A 74 -7.65 8.52 11.76
CA LEU A 74 -6.97 7.26 11.95
C LEU A 74 -5.79 7.51 12.90
N GLU A 75 -6.04 7.28 14.18
CA GLU A 75 -4.97 7.13 15.16
C GLU A 75 -4.42 5.69 15.05
N VAL A 76 -3.10 5.53 15.04
CA VAL A 76 -2.47 4.22 15.25
C VAL A 76 -2.35 4.03 16.76
N ASP A 77 -3.42 3.55 17.39
CA ASP A 77 -3.33 3.03 18.75
C ASP A 77 -2.59 1.68 18.76
N ALA A 78 -2.19 1.20 19.94
CA ALA A 78 -1.41 -0.03 20.06
C ALA A 78 -2.14 -1.28 19.51
N ALA A 79 -3.47 -1.32 19.54
CA ALA A 79 -4.24 -2.43 18.98
C ALA A 79 -4.22 -2.37 17.45
N ARG A 80 -4.36 -1.18 16.88
CA ARG A 80 -4.27 -0.94 15.46
C ARG A 80 -2.86 -1.18 14.92
N GLY A 81 -1.82 -0.75 15.63
CA GLY A 81 -0.42 -1.03 15.27
C GLY A 81 -0.17 -2.54 15.16
N ARG A 82 -0.62 -3.33 16.13
CA ARG A 82 -0.52 -4.79 16.08
C ARG A 82 -1.30 -5.39 14.90
N ALA A 83 -2.52 -4.92 14.65
CA ALA A 83 -3.31 -5.40 13.51
C ALA A 83 -2.62 -5.12 12.16
N ILE A 84 -1.99 -3.95 12.00
CA ILE A 84 -1.19 -3.62 10.80
C ILE A 84 0.00 -4.58 10.69
N ALA A 85 0.74 -4.78 11.78
CA ALA A 85 1.89 -5.69 11.80
C ALA A 85 1.51 -7.14 11.43
N ASP A 86 0.38 -7.63 11.90
CA ASP A 86 -0.08 -8.98 11.60
C ASP A 86 -0.57 -9.11 10.15
N GLN A 87 -1.26 -8.10 9.62
CA GLN A 87 -1.64 -8.05 8.20
C GLN A 87 -0.42 -8.03 7.28
N LEU A 88 0.61 -7.24 7.62
CA LEU A 88 1.87 -7.18 6.88
C LEU A 88 2.50 -8.57 6.74
N LEU A 89 2.65 -9.29 7.85
CA LEU A 89 3.24 -10.63 7.86
C LEU A 89 2.42 -11.65 7.05
N VAL A 90 1.09 -11.59 7.13
CA VAL A 90 0.22 -12.46 6.32
C VAL A 90 0.46 -12.19 4.84
N HIS A 91 0.46 -10.93 4.42
CA HIS A 91 0.68 -10.56 3.02
C HIS A 91 2.07 -10.99 2.52
N HIS A 92 3.13 -10.71 3.29
CA HIS A 92 4.47 -11.15 2.91
C HIS A 92 4.59 -12.67 2.85
N GLY A 93 3.95 -13.39 3.77
CA GLY A 93 3.91 -14.85 3.77
C GLY A 93 3.30 -15.42 2.48
N GLU A 94 2.16 -14.88 2.03
CA GLU A 94 1.51 -15.31 0.79
C GLU A 94 2.31 -14.95 -0.47
N LEU A 95 2.97 -13.79 -0.49
CA LEU A 95 3.86 -13.41 -1.58
C LEU A 95 5.08 -14.33 -1.67
N ARG A 96 5.71 -14.64 -0.54
CA ARG A 96 6.83 -15.59 -0.48
C ARG A 96 6.44 -16.97 -1.01
N LYS A 97 5.26 -17.47 -0.64
CA LYS A 97 4.73 -18.73 -1.18
C LYS A 97 4.53 -18.67 -2.69
N THR A 98 3.98 -17.56 -3.19
CA THR A 98 3.77 -17.34 -4.63
C THR A 98 5.10 -17.34 -5.39
N LEU A 99 6.12 -16.63 -4.89
CA LEU A 99 7.45 -16.62 -5.47
C LEU A 99 8.08 -18.02 -5.47
N ALA A 100 7.93 -18.78 -4.39
CA ALA A 100 8.43 -20.14 -4.31
C ALA A 100 7.75 -21.08 -5.31
N ALA A 101 6.44 -20.99 -5.48
CA ALA A 101 5.68 -21.75 -6.46
C ALA A 101 6.13 -21.42 -7.90
N ALA A 102 6.22 -20.14 -8.24
CA ALA A 102 6.71 -19.68 -9.54
C ALA A 102 8.16 -20.15 -9.82
N ARG A 103 9.03 -20.15 -8.80
CA ARG A 103 10.38 -20.69 -8.94
C ARG A 103 10.36 -22.18 -9.28
N ALA A 104 9.55 -22.96 -8.57
CA ALA A 104 9.42 -24.39 -8.80
C ALA A 104 8.91 -24.71 -10.21
N GLU A 105 7.95 -23.93 -10.74
CA GLU A 105 7.48 -24.06 -12.12
C GLU A 105 8.57 -23.74 -13.15
N LEU A 106 9.36 -22.70 -12.91
CA LEU A 106 10.50 -22.38 -13.76
C LEU A 106 11.57 -23.47 -13.74
N ASP A 107 11.72 -24.19 -12.62
CA ASP A 107 12.74 -25.22 -12.44
C ASP A 107 12.30 -26.61 -13.00
N GLY A 108 10.99 -26.89 -13.00
CA GLY A 108 10.39 -28.21 -13.30
C GLY A 108 10.39 -28.71 -14.75
N GLY A 109 11.15 -28.11 -15.67
CA GLY A 109 11.18 -28.51 -17.10
C GLY A 109 10.52 -27.49 -18.04
N PRO A 110 10.21 -27.81 -19.32
CA PRO A 110 9.69 -26.82 -20.26
C PRO A 110 8.45 -26.13 -19.69
N VAL A 111 8.39 -24.78 -19.73
CA VAL A 111 7.22 -24.02 -19.26
C VAL A 111 6.06 -24.33 -20.20
N VAL A 112 5.26 -25.34 -19.86
CA VAL A 112 4.15 -25.80 -20.71
C VAL A 112 3.03 -24.76 -20.74
N ASP A 113 2.89 -23.95 -19.69
CA ASP A 113 1.92 -22.85 -19.62
C ASP A 113 2.55 -21.54 -19.10
N ARG A 114 3.22 -20.78 -19.99
CA ARG A 114 3.71 -19.43 -19.68
C ARG A 114 2.58 -18.46 -19.28
N SER A 115 1.35 -18.74 -19.73
CA SER A 115 0.19 -17.91 -19.42
C SER A 115 -0.30 -18.13 -17.98
N GLY A 116 -0.16 -19.35 -17.45
CA GLY A 116 -0.44 -19.72 -16.06
C GLY A 116 0.51 -19.05 -15.09
N LEU A 117 1.82 -19.23 -15.30
CA LEU A 117 2.88 -18.56 -14.52
C LEU A 117 2.70 -17.04 -14.50
N ARG A 118 2.38 -16.46 -15.67
CA ARG A 118 2.08 -15.03 -15.78
C ARG A 118 0.82 -14.67 -14.98
N ARG A 119 -0.28 -15.41 -15.08
CA ARG A 119 -1.50 -15.13 -14.31
C ARG A 119 -1.26 -15.21 -12.80
N GLU A 120 -0.46 -16.17 -12.34
CA GLU A 120 -0.19 -16.35 -10.91
C GLU A 120 0.73 -15.26 -10.37
N LEU A 121 1.85 -14.97 -11.06
CA LEU A 121 2.77 -13.89 -10.68
C LEU A 121 2.18 -12.50 -10.84
N PHE A 122 1.47 -12.22 -11.93
CA PHE A 122 0.94 -10.87 -12.19
C PHE A 122 -0.41 -10.66 -11.52
N GLY A 123 -1.20 -11.72 -11.34
CA GLY A 123 -2.45 -11.69 -10.58
C GLY A 123 -2.24 -11.53 -9.08
N HIS A 124 -1.14 -12.05 -8.52
CA HIS A 124 -0.77 -11.83 -7.11
C HIS A 124 0.27 -10.73 -6.94
N CYS A 125 1.45 -10.78 -7.56
CA CYS A 125 2.51 -9.79 -7.30
C CYS A 125 2.31 -8.45 -8.01
N VAL A 126 1.78 -8.39 -9.24
CA VAL A 126 1.49 -7.08 -9.88
C VAL A 126 0.16 -6.52 -9.45
N THR A 127 -0.90 -7.31 -9.31
CA THR A 127 -2.10 -6.83 -8.63
C THR A 127 -1.74 -6.42 -7.21
N PHE A 128 -0.93 -7.15 -6.43
CA PHE A 128 -0.52 -6.68 -5.11
C PHE A 128 0.41 -5.48 -5.16
N CYS A 129 1.41 -5.37 -6.04
CA CYS A 129 2.33 -4.22 -6.09
C CYS A 129 1.70 -2.96 -6.73
N ASN A 130 0.74 -3.14 -7.65
CA ASN A 130 -0.02 -2.08 -8.29
C ASN A 130 -1.27 -1.74 -7.46
N ASP A 131 -1.91 -2.72 -6.82
CA ASP A 131 -2.83 -2.50 -5.71
C ASP A 131 -2.07 -1.91 -4.56
N LEU A 132 -0.79 -2.17 -4.29
CA LEU A 132 0.02 -1.42 -3.34
C LEU A 132 0.10 0.00 -3.87
N ARG A 133 0.58 0.24 -5.09
CA ARG A 133 0.56 1.60 -5.70
C ARG A 133 -0.81 2.32 -5.63
N MET A 134 -1.95 1.61 -5.66
CA MET A 134 -3.33 2.13 -5.59
C MET A 134 -3.95 2.10 -4.17
N HIS A 135 -3.46 1.22 -3.30
CA HIS A 135 -3.59 1.12 -1.84
C HIS A 135 -2.52 1.99 -1.16
N HIS A 136 -1.71 2.72 -1.92
CA HIS A 136 -0.67 3.61 -1.40
C HIS A 136 -1.01 5.07 -1.58
N LEU A 137 -2.15 5.37 -2.20
CA LEU A 137 -2.93 6.52 -1.74
C LEU A 137 -3.56 6.31 -0.36
N ARG A 138 -3.60 5.05 0.11
CA ARG A 138 -3.98 4.67 1.48
C ARG A 138 -2.75 4.57 2.41
N GLU A 139 -1.54 4.42 1.87
CA GLU A 139 -0.28 4.49 2.63
C GLU A 139 0.34 5.86 2.77
N ASP A 140 0.12 6.84 1.89
CA ASP A 140 0.41 8.21 2.33
C ASP A 140 -0.45 8.58 3.55
N GLY A 141 -1.61 7.95 3.75
CA GLY A 141 -2.34 8.01 5.01
C GLY A 141 -1.72 7.16 6.14
N ALA A 142 -1.44 5.87 5.88
CA ALA A 142 -0.94 4.94 6.89
C ALA A 142 0.54 5.16 7.26
N PHE A 143 1.45 5.36 6.31
CA PHE A 143 2.83 5.76 6.56
C PHE A 143 2.90 7.12 7.21
N THR A 144 2.06 8.11 6.83
CA THR A 144 2.00 9.37 7.60
C THR A 144 1.45 9.15 9.01
N ALA A 145 0.47 8.26 9.20
CA ALA A 145 -0.03 7.94 10.54
C ALA A 145 1.02 7.20 11.40
N ILE A 146 1.78 6.29 10.79
CA ILE A 146 2.90 5.56 11.41
C ILE A 146 4.06 6.53 11.67
N GLU A 147 4.39 7.43 10.74
CA GLU A 147 5.42 8.46 10.91
C GLU A 147 5.04 9.47 12.00
N LYS A 148 3.75 9.82 12.11
CA LYS A 148 3.24 10.64 13.21
C LYS A 148 3.33 9.91 14.55
N ALA A 149 2.94 8.64 14.60
CA ALA A 149 3.00 7.81 15.82
C ALA A 149 4.43 7.41 16.20
N HIS A 150 5.31 7.28 15.22
CA HIS A 150 6.69 6.82 15.34
C HIS A 150 7.63 7.65 14.44
N PRO A 151 7.95 8.91 14.80
CA PRO A 151 8.78 9.79 13.97
C PRO A 151 10.17 9.23 13.65
N GLY A 152 10.69 8.34 14.50
CA GLY A 152 11.97 7.64 14.27
C GLY A 152 11.97 6.72 13.03
N LEU A 153 10.80 6.36 12.48
CA LEU A 153 10.69 5.56 11.27
C LEU A 153 10.76 6.38 9.97
N ALA A 154 10.78 7.71 10.02
CA ALA A 154 10.78 8.55 8.82
C ALA A 154 11.85 8.14 7.76
N PRO A 155 13.11 7.82 8.14
CA PRO A 155 14.10 7.35 7.17
C PRO A 155 13.74 6.00 6.54
N ALA A 156 13.19 5.07 7.32
CA ALA A 156 12.77 3.75 6.85
C ALA A 156 11.58 3.86 5.89
N LEU A 157 10.56 4.65 6.26
CA LEU A 157 9.38 4.89 5.41
C LEU A 157 9.75 5.60 4.11
N LYS A 158 10.73 6.51 4.13
CA LYS A 158 11.25 7.13 2.90
C LYS A 158 11.91 6.10 1.99
N ARG A 159 12.71 5.18 2.55
CA ARG A 159 13.35 4.11 1.78
C ARG A 159 12.31 3.15 1.19
N LEU A 160 11.31 2.73 1.97
CA LEU A 160 10.25 1.82 1.53
C LEU A 160 9.48 2.38 0.33
N ARG A 161 9.13 3.67 0.34
CA ARG A 161 8.51 4.34 -0.81
C ARG A 161 9.36 4.23 -2.08
N GLN A 162 10.68 4.42 -1.96
CA GLN A 162 11.60 4.31 -3.10
C GLN A 162 11.77 2.86 -3.60
N GLU A 163 11.74 1.89 -2.68
CA GLU A 163 11.81 0.47 -3.01
C GLU A 163 10.54 0.01 -3.73
N HIS A 164 9.35 0.48 -3.32
CA HIS A 164 8.08 0.19 -4.01
C HIS A 164 8.12 0.61 -5.49
N GLU A 165 8.67 1.78 -5.81
CA GLU A 165 8.85 2.22 -7.20
C GLU A 165 9.81 1.30 -7.99
N THR A 166 10.84 0.78 -7.32
CA THR A 166 11.85 -0.09 -7.93
C THR A 166 11.28 -1.48 -8.19
N VAL A 167 10.58 -2.05 -7.21
CA VAL A 167 9.86 -3.32 -7.31
C VAL A 167 8.81 -3.26 -8.40
N SER A 168 8.00 -2.20 -8.44
CA SER A 168 6.96 -2.01 -9.46
C SER A 168 7.54 -2.03 -10.88
N ARG A 169 8.65 -1.29 -11.11
CA ARG A 169 9.37 -1.33 -12.40
C ARG A 169 9.91 -2.73 -12.72
N ALA A 170 10.54 -3.39 -11.75
CA ALA A 170 11.14 -4.69 -11.96
C ALA A 170 10.10 -5.79 -12.32
N LEU A 171 8.91 -5.70 -11.71
CA LEU A 171 7.78 -6.57 -12.04
C LEU A 171 7.22 -6.30 -13.44
N LEU A 172 7.04 -5.03 -13.83
CA LEU A 172 6.58 -4.67 -15.18
C LEU A 172 7.55 -5.16 -16.26
N ASP A 173 8.86 -5.04 -16.03
CA ASP A 173 9.87 -5.58 -16.95
C ASP A 173 9.78 -7.11 -17.08
N LEU A 174 9.50 -7.80 -15.97
CA LEU A 174 9.30 -9.25 -15.98
C LEU A 174 8.02 -9.62 -16.76
N ASP A 175 6.95 -8.81 -16.69
CA ASP A 175 5.73 -9.02 -17.48
C ASP A 175 6.04 -8.98 -18.97
N ALA A 176 6.74 -7.93 -19.38
CA ALA A 176 7.11 -7.70 -20.76
C ALA A 176 7.94 -8.87 -21.31
N LEU A 177 8.84 -9.41 -20.49
CA LEU A 177 9.68 -10.55 -20.88
C LEU A 177 8.85 -11.86 -21.03
N LEU A 178 7.89 -12.08 -20.14
CA LEU A 178 6.98 -13.23 -20.21
C LEU A 178 6.04 -13.14 -21.43
N GLN A 179 5.58 -11.94 -21.77
CA GLN A 179 4.71 -11.67 -22.93
C GLN A 179 5.48 -11.75 -24.26
N GLY A 180 6.70 -11.23 -24.30
CA GLY A 180 7.52 -11.15 -25.52
C GLY A 180 8.13 -12.47 -25.97
N GLY A 181 7.81 -13.58 -25.31
CA GLY A 181 8.33 -14.90 -25.68
C GLY A 181 9.82 -15.09 -25.38
N GLY A 182 10.37 -14.36 -24.39
CA GLY A 182 11.79 -14.42 -24.04
C GLY A 182 12.31 -15.85 -23.84
N ASP A 183 13.61 -16.05 -24.09
CA ASP A 183 14.25 -17.34 -23.83
C ASP A 183 14.13 -17.70 -22.33
N ARG A 184 14.00 -19.00 -22.04
CA ARG A 184 13.76 -19.52 -20.68
C ARG A 184 14.87 -19.10 -19.71
N GLY A 185 16.11 -19.03 -20.17
CA GLY A 185 17.24 -18.58 -19.35
C GLY A 185 17.06 -17.13 -18.90
N ALA A 186 16.70 -16.24 -19.83
CA ALA A 186 16.48 -14.83 -19.55
C ALA A 186 15.29 -14.61 -18.58
N VAL A 187 14.19 -15.35 -18.76
CA VAL A 187 13.03 -15.30 -17.85
C VAL A 187 13.44 -15.73 -16.44
N ARG A 188 14.16 -16.85 -16.32
CA ARG A 188 14.62 -17.36 -15.02
C ARG A 188 15.56 -16.38 -14.32
N GLU A 189 16.51 -15.81 -15.05
CA GLU A 189 17.46 -14.85 -14.52
C GLU A 189 16.77 -13.55 -14.05
N LYS A 190 15.83 -13.01 -14.84
CA LYS A 190 15.04 -11.83 -14.44
C LYS A 190 14.15 -12.14 -13.24
N PHE A 191 13.48 -13.30 -13.25
CA PHE A 191 12.67 -13.74 -12.12
C PHE A 191 13.50 -13.86 -10.84
N ASP A 192 14.65 -14.51 -10.89
CA ASP A 192 15.53 -14.70 -9.72
C ASP A 192 15.98 -13.36 -9.14
N ARG A 193 16.28 -12.36 -9.98
CA ARG A 193 16.57 -11.00 -9.53
C ARG A 193 15.38 -10.32 -8.85
N VAL A 194 14.19 -10.43 -9.44
CA VAL A 194 12.96 -9.83 -8.89
C VAL A 194 12.61 -10.48 -7.55
N ALA A 195 12.67 -11.80 -7.46
CA ALA A 195 12.39 -12.54 -6.24
C ALA A 195 13.37 -12.19 -5.12
N ALA A 196 14.67 -12.10 -5.43
CA ALA A 196 15.68 -11.68 -4.45
C ALA A 196 15.45 -10.25 -3.94
N GLY A 197 15.13 -9.32 -4.85
CA GLY A 197 14.85 -7.93 -4.47
C GLY A 197 13.57 -7.78 -3.63
N LEU A 198 12.53 -8.56 -3.94
CA LEU A 198 11.31 -8.61 -3.12
C LEU A 198 11.59 -9.18 -1.72
N GLU A 199 12.38 -10.24 -1.61
CA GLU A 199 12.73 -10.80 -0.29
C GLU A 199 13.55 -9.81 0.56
N GLU A 200 14.53 -9.12 -0.04
CA GLU A 200 15.29 -8.07 0.64
C GLU A 200 14.39 -6.93 1.11
N HIS A 201 13.46 -6.51 0.26
CA HIS A 201 12.47 -5.47 0.57
C HIS A 201 11.55 -5.89 1.74
N PHE A 202 10.96 -7.10 1.69
CA PHE A 202 10.11 -7.61 2.77
C PHE A 202 10.86 -7.71 4.09
N ALA A 203 12.10 -8.21 4.06
CA ALA A 203 12.95 -8.32 5.24
C ALA A 203 13.27 -6.94 5.84
N TYR A 204 13.56 -5.94 5.00
CA TYR A 204 13.80 -4.57 5.45
C TYR A 204 12.54 -3.96 6.09
N GLU A 205 11.38 -4.09 5.45
CA GLU A 205 10.12 -3.58 5.97
C GLU A 205 9.76 -4.21 7.32
N GLU A 206 9.82 -5.54 7.39
CA GLU A 206 9.53 -6.28 8.63
C GLU A 206 10.48 -5.88 9.77
N ALA A 207 11.78 -5.76 9.49
CA ALA A 207 12.77 -5.41 10.49
C ALA A 207 12.58 -3.99 11.06
N ASN A 208 12.09 -3.05 10.25
CA ASN A 208 11.94 -1.65 10.67
C ASN A 208 10.54 -1.35 11.22
N LEU A 209 9.48 -1.87 10.62
CA LEU A 209 8.11 -1.51 10.99
C LEU A 209 7.58 -2.35 12.16
N LEU A 210 7.88 -3.65 12.21
CA LEU A 210 7.28 -4.54 13.21
C LEU A 210 7.61 -4.17 14.67
N PRO A 211 8.85 -3.76 15.04
CA PRO A 211 9.16 -3.37 16.41
C PRO A 211 8.25 -2.23 16.88
N ALA A 212 8.19 -1.15 16.09
CA ALA A 212 7.38 0.03 16.38
C ALA A 212 5.88 -0.30 16.45
N LEU A 213 5.36 -0.99 15.44
CA LEU A 213 3.94 -1.31 15.33
C LEU A 213 3.44 -2.27 16.41
N ARG A 214 4.29 -3.18 16.89
CA ARG A 214 3.94 -4.13 17.95
C ARG A 214 4.16 -3.57 19.35
N GLY A 215 4.77 -2.39 19.48
CA GLY A 215 5.08 -1.76 20.77
C GLY A 215 6.30 -2.37 21.46
N LYS A 216 7.27 -2.89 20.70
CA LYS A 216 8.62 -3.18 21.21
C LYS A 216 9.48 -1.97 20.88
N ASP A 217 9.91 -1.24 21.91
CA ASP A 217 10.83 -0.11 21.75
C ASP A 217 12.01 -0.48 20.84
N PRO A 218 12.49 0.44 19.99
CA PRO A 218 13.63 0.17 19.13
C PRO A 218 14.80 -0.28 20.00
N VAL A 219 15.37 -1.44 19.65
CA VAL A 219 16.66 -1.87 20.21
C VAL A 219 17.65 -0.75 19.91
N THR A 220 18.06 -0.05 20.96
CA THR A 220 19.14 0.94 20.86
C THR A 220 20.38 0.19 20.37
N PRO A 221 21.03 0.60 19.27
CA PRO A 221 22.24 -0.05 18.83
C PRO A 221 23.30 0.11 19.93
N ILE A 222 23.87 -1.02 20.33
CA ILE A 222 24.91 -1.08 21.36
C ILE A 222 26.21 -0.64 20.69
N GLY A 223 26.74 0.52 21.10
CA GLY A 223 28.16 0.89 20.97
C GLY A 223 28.59 1.44 19.61
#